data_AF-A0A1A3H2R6-F1
#
_entry.id   AF-A0A1A3H2R6-F1
#
_cell.length_a   1.000
_cell.length_b   1.000
_cell.length_c   1.000
_cell.angle_alpha   90.00
_cell.angle_beta   90.00
_cell.angle_gamma   90.00
#
_symmetry.space_group_name_H-M   'P 1'
#
loop_
_entity.id
_entity.type
_entity.pdbx_description
1 polymer ?
#
loop_
_entity_poly.entity_id
_entity_poly.type
_entity_poly.pdbx_seq_one_letter_code
_entity_poly.pdbx_strand_id
1 'polypeptide(L)'
;MQDGVVTEHEQDQLCRAATLLELNVNLVTRRTNPYLPATVHVGLEAGLVFCFTGTVVDECGNQIDRQSVLEVEARQQGLVPIDQFRKACGLVVAADTASESKKVREARRLGIPAASLADYRAALHAGRPVVATTVVPIGVAQVCIECGASWMAVRRCPSRCVRVAGAVRLSRPPNRSKPVPPSA
;
A
#
# COMPACT_ATOMS: atom_id res chain seq x y z
N MET A 1 11.43 6.56 7.39
CA MET A 1 10.44 5.77 6.62
C MET A 1 9.98 6.60 5.43
N GLN A 2 10.74 6.60 4.34
CA GLN A 2 10.45 7.38 3.12
C GLN A 2 9.61 6.59 2.09
N ASP A 3 9.52 5.27 2.25
CA ASP A 3 8.89 4.32 1.33
C ASP A 3 7.70 3.56 1.94
N GLY A 4 7.48 3.66 3.25
CA GLY A 4 6.34 3.07 3.94
C GLY A 4 6.38 1.53 3.99
N VAL A 5 7.56 0.94 3.84
CA VAL A 5 7.81 -0.50 3.94
C VAL A 5 8.72 -0.75 5.12
N VAL A 6 8.47 -1.84 5.85
CA VAL A 6 9.41 -2.39 6.83
C VAL A 6 9.92 -3.70 6.26
N THR A 7 11.20 -3.75 5.96
CA THR A 7 11.89 -4.96 5.52
C THR A 7 12.03 -5.96 6.67
N GLU A 8 12.31 -7.23 6.36
CA GLU A 8 12.60 -8.24 7.39
C GLU A 8 13.80 -7.85 8.27
N HIS A 9 14.82 -7.22 7.68
CA HIS A 9 15.98 -6.75 8.43
C HIS A 9 15.63 -5.60 9.39
N GLU A 10 14.86 -4.62 8.94
CA GLU A 10 14.38 -3.54 9.80
C GLU A 10 13.44 -4.07 10.90
N GLN A 11 12.61 -5.06 10.58
CA GLN A 11 11.77 -5.74 11.57
C GLN A 11 12.62 -6.43 12.64
N ASP A 12 13.69 -7.15 12.26
CA ASP A 12 14.63 -7.76 13.20
C ASP A 12 15.30 -6.70 14.10
N GLN A 13 15.80 -5.62 13.51
CA GLN A 13 16.41 -4.51 14.24
C GLN A 13 15.45 -3.90 15.26
N LEU A 14 14.19 -3.67 14.87
CA LEU A 14 13.14 -3.14 15.75
C LEU A 14 12.80 -4.11 16.89
N CYS A 15 12.72 -5.41 16.60
CA CYS A 15 12.51 -6.44 17.62
C CYS A 15 13.68 -6.50 18.62
N ARG A 16 14.93 -6.45 18.13
CA ARG A 16 16.13 -6.43 18.98
C ARG A 16 16.18 -5.20 19.87
N ALA A 17 15.89 -4.02 19.32
CA ALA A 17 15.83 -2.78 20.09
C ALA A 17 14.73 -2.85 21.18
N ALA A 18 13.56 -3.42 20.87
CA ALA A 18 12.48 -3.60 21.83
C ALA A 18 12.89 -4.50 23.00
N THR A 19 13.57 -5.62 22.73
CA THR A 19 14.11 -6.50 23.76
C THR A 19 15.09 -5.78 24.67
N LEU A 20 16.02 -4.98 24.10
CA LEU A 20 17.01 -4.22 24.87
C LEU A 20 16.38 -3.12 25.74
N LEU A 21 15.25 -2.55 25.31
CA LEU A 21 14.51 -1.52 26.02
C LEU A 21 13.41 -2.10 26.94
N GLU A 22 13.37 -3.43 27.11
CA GLU A 22 12.34 -4.15 27.88
C GLU A 22 10.90 -3.84 27.43
N LEU A 23 10.72 -3.51 26.15
CA LEU A 23 9.43 -3.27 25.54
C LEU A 23 8.82 -4.58 25.05
N ASN A 24 7.50 -4.68 25.14
CA ASN A 24 6.78 -5.85 24.63
C ASN A 24 6.92 -5.95 23.11
N VAL A 25 7.66 -6.96 22.64
CA VAL A 25 7.91 -7.21 21.21
C VAL A 25 6.60 -7.37 20.42
N ASN A 26 5.54 -7.91 21.03
CA ASN A 26 4.23 -8.02 20.37
C ASN A 26 3.63 -6.66 20.01
N LEU A 27 3.93 -5.60 20.76
CA LEU A 27 3.49 -4.24 20.41
C LEU A 27 4.25 -3.73 19.18
N VAL A 28 5.54 -4.03 19.07
CA VAL A 28 6.34 -3.68 17.88
C VAL A 28 5.79 -4.41 16.67
N THR A 29 5.66 -5.75 16.73
CA THR A 29 5.10 -6.55 15.64
C THR A 29 3.72 -6.06 15.23
N ARG A 30 2.80 -5.79 16.17
CA ARG A 30 1.47 -5.26 15.83
C ARG A 30 1.52 -3.89 15.15
N ARG A 31 2.47 -3.04 15.54
CA ARG A 31 2.66 -1.69 14.97
C ARG A 31 3.36 -1.73 13.61
N THR A 32 4.23 -2.71 13.37
CA THR A 32 5.02 -2.82 12.15
C THR A 32 4.40 -3.74 11.09
N ASN A 33 3.58 -4.72 11.48
CA ASN A 33 2.87 -5.64 10.59
C ASN A 33 2.13 -4.94 9.42
N PRO A 34 1.46 -3.80 9.64
CA PRO A 34 1.00 -2.90 8.59
C PRO A 34 1.95 -2.60 7.42
N TYR A 35 3.25 -2.52 7.70
CA TYR A 35 4.29 -2.12 6.78
C TYR A 35 5.10 -3.30 6.24
N LEU A 36 4.82 -4.51 6.74
CA LEU A 36 5.43 -5.72 6.21
C LEU A 36 4.83 -6.03 4.83
N PRO A 37 5.66 -6.40 3.85
CA PRO A 37 5.16 -6.89 2.58
C PRO A 37 4.33 -8.16 2.80
N ALA A 38 3.11 -8.15 2.29
CA ALA A 38 2.21 -9.30 2.29
C ALA A 38 2.24 -9.98 0.92
N THR A 39 2.38 -11.31 0.93
CA THR A 39 2.23 -12.14 -0.27
C THR A 39 0.76 -12.27 -0.62
N VAL A 40 0.42 -12.00 -1.87
CA VAL A 40 -0.93 -12.15 -2.44
C VAL A 40 -0.87 -12.89 -3.77
N HIS A 41 -1.95 -13.58 -4.10
CA HIS A 41 -2.10 -14.25 -5.39
C HIS A 41 -3.05 -13.43 -6.27
N VAL A 42 -2.59 -13.05 -7.47
CA VAL A 42 -3.38 -12.27 -8.42
C VAL A 42 -3.72 -13.15 -9.63
N GLY A 43 -5.01 -13.32 -9.90
CA GLY A 43 -5.48 -14.05 -11.08
C GLY A 43 -5.12 -13.30 -12.37
N LEU A 44 -4.54 -13.99 -13.34
CA LEU A 44 -4.25 -13.44 -14.68
C LEU A 44 -5.45 -13.67 -15.60
N GLU A 45 -6.56 -13.00 -15.29
CA GLU A 45 -7.81 -13.13 -16.04
C GLU A 45 -7.89 -12.12 -17.19
N ALA A 46 -8.61 -12.48 -18.25
CA ALA A 46 -8.87 -11.58 -19.37
C ALA A 46 -9.51 -10.26 -18.87
N GLY A 47 -9.00 -9.14 -19.35
CA GLY A 47 -9.39 -7.80 -18.92
C GLY A 47 -8.57 -7.23 -17.75
N LEU A 48 -7.67 -8.00 -17.13
CA LEU A 48 -6.78 -7.48 -16.10
C LEU A 48 -5.89 -6.38 -16.67
N VAL A 49 -6.00 -5.18 -16.09
CA VAL A 49 -5.16 -4.03 -16.42
C VAL A 49 -3.89 -4.05 -15.59
N PHE A 50 -2.73 -4.04 -16.23
CA PHE A 50 -1.45 -4.07 -15.53
C PHE A 50 -0.40 -3.24 -16.26
N CYS A 51 0.71 -2.92 -15.60
CA CYS A 51 1.82 -2.21 -16.23
C CYS A 51 3.18 -2.84 -15.91
N PHE A 52 4.09 -2.76 -16.87
CA PHE A 52 5.49 -3.13 -16.67
C PHE A 52 6.33 -1.94 -16.16
N THR A 53 7.32 -2.22 -15.33
CA THR A 53 8.29 -1.25 -14.84
C THR A 53 9.69 -1.84 -14.76
N GLY A 54 10.70 -0.99 -15.00
CA GLY A 54 12.10 -1.40 -15.10
C GLY A 54 12.49 -1.90 -16.49
N THR A 55 13.80 -2.07 -16.68
CA THR A 55 14.37 -2.72 -17.85
C THR A 55 14.21 -4.21 -17.69
N VAL A 56 13.57 -4.84 -18.65
CA VAL A 56 13.38 -6.29 -18.63
C VAL A 56 14.56 -6.96 -19.31
N VAL A 57 15.09 -8.00 -18.66
CA VAL A 57 16.09 -8.90 -19.24
C VAL A 57 15.57 -10.35 -19.25
N ASP A 58 16.06 -11.15 -20.18
CA ASP A 58 15.86 -12.60 -20.22
C ASP A 58 16.82 -13.33 -19.26
N GLU A 59 16.72 -14.66 -19.21
CA GLU A 59 17.58 -15.53 -18.39
C GLU A 59 19.06 -15.49 -18.79
N CYS A 60 19.36 -15.01 -20.00
CA CYS A 60 20.71 -14.83 -20.55
C CYS A 60 21.24 -13.39 -20.34
N GLY A 61 20.45 -12.50 -19.73
CA GLY A 61 20.79 -11.10 -19.51
C GLY A 61 20.54 -10.18 -20.72
N ASN A 62 19.91 -10.66 -21.80
CA ASN A 62 19.55 -9.83 -22.94
C ASN A 62 18.30 -9.02 -22.64
N GLN A 63 18.29 -7.77 -23.08
CA GLN A 63 17.13 -6.91 -22.91
C GLN A 63 15.97 -7.40 -23.78
N ILE A 64 14.82 -7.66 -23.15
CA ILE A 64 13.58 -7.98 -23.87
C ILE A 64 12.86 -6.69 -24.16
N ASP A 65 12.49 -6.50 -25.43
CA ASP A 65 11.63 -5.38 -25.80
C ASP A 65 10.21 -5.59 -25.28
N ARG A 66 9.75 -4.63 -24.48
CA ARG A 66 8.47 -4.71 -23.78
C ARG A 66 7.30 -4.70 -24.76
N GLN A 67 7.33 -3.80 -25.74
CA GLN A 67 6.17 -3.53 -26.61
C GLN A 67 5.97 -4.61 -27.66
N SER A 68 7.07 -5.13 -28.23
CA SER A 68 7.01 -6.14 -29.29
C SER A 68 6.87 -7.57 -28.76
N VAL A 69 7.34 -7.86 -27.54
CA VAL A 69 7.31 -9.23 -26.98
C VAL A 69 6.28 -9.33 -25.85
N LEU A 70 6.54 -8.66 -24.73
CA LEU A 70 5.78 -8.90 -23.49
C LEU A 70 4.33 -8.44 -23.58
N GLU A 71 4.09 -7.26 -24.18
CA GLU A 71 2.73 -6.76 -24.35
C GLU A 71 1.93 -7.56 -25.36
N VAL A 72 2.60 -8.11 -26.38
CA VAL A 72 1.96 -8.98 -27.37
C VAL A 72 1.55 -10.30 -26.72
N GLU A 73 2.45 -10.96 -25.99
CA GLU A 73 2.15 -12.17 -25.20
C GLU A 73 0.98 -11.93 -24.24
N ALA A 74 0.98 -10.80 -23.52
CA ALA A 74 -0.08 -10.45 -22.59
C ALA A 74 -1.45 -10.26 -23.28
N ARG A 75 -1.47 -9.53 -24.40
CA ARG A 75 -2.69 -9.28 -25.18
C ARG A 75 -3.26 -10.56 -25.78
N GLN A 76 -2.42 -11.51 -26.18
CA GLN A 76 -2.87 -12.82 -26.66
C GLN A 76 -3.62 -13.61 -25.58
N GLN A 77 -3.29 -13.40 -24.31
CA GLN A 77 -3.99 -13.98 -23.16
C GLN A 77 -5.16 -13.12 -22.66
N GLY A 78 -5.56 -12.09 -23.41
CA GLY A 78 -6.66 -11.20 -23.06
C GLY A 78 -6.33 -10.18 -21.97
N LEU A 79 -5.07 -10.05 -21.56
CA LEU A 79 -4.64 -9.05 -20.58
C LEU A 79 -4.50 -7.67 -21.23
N VAL A 80 -4.58 -6.62 -20.42
CA VAL A 80 -4.54 -5.22 -20.88
C VAL A 80 -3.28 -4.53 -20.34
N PRO A 81 -2.13 -4.64 -21.02
CA PRO A 81 -0.93 -3.90 -20.64
C PRO A 81 -1.09 -2.41 -20.91
N ILE A 82 -0.67 -1.57 -19.96
CA ILE A 82 -0.61 -0.11 -20.10
C ILE A 82 0.79 0.43 -19.81
N ASP A 83 1.21 1.45 -20.56
CA ASP A 83 2.54 2.07 -20.43
C ASP A 83 2.69 2.93 -19.16
N GLN A 84 1.60 3.59 -18.80
CA GLN A 84 1.54 4.54 -17.71
C GLN A 84 0.75 3.97 -16.55
N PHE A 85 1.39 3.87 -15.40
CA PHE A 85 0.77 3.43 -14.17
C PHE A 85 -0.42 4.34 -13.80
N ARG A 86 -1.57 3.73 -13.49
CA ARG A 86 -2.82 4.40 -13.11
C ARG A 86 -3.45 3.65 -11.94
N LYS A 87 -4.34 4.31 -11.20
CA LYS A 87 -5.08 3.68 -10.08
C LYS A 87 -5.95 2.48 -10.48
N ALA A 88 -6.30 2.37 -11.76
CA ALA A 88 -7.05 1.24 -12.30
C ALA A 88 -6.16 0.00 -12.56
N CYS A 89 -4.84 0.09 -12.39
CA CYS A 89 -3.97 -1.07 -12.48
C CYS A 89 -4.27 -2.05 -11.35
N GLY A 90 -4.57 -3.30 -11.71
CA GLY A 90 -4.70 -4.41 -10.77
C GLY A 90 -3.36 -5.05 -10.41
N LEU A 91 -2.30 -4.81 -11.20
CA LEU A 91 -0.97 -5.40 -11.00
C LEU A 91 0.14 -4.52 -11.59
N VAL A 92 1.30 -4.49 -10.93
CA VAL A 92 2.55 -3.97 -11.49
C VAL A 92 3.54 -5.11 -11.66
N VAL A 93 4.09 -5.29 -12.85
CA VAL A 93 5.15 -6.27 -13.10
C VAL A 93 6.48 -5.55 -13.18
N ALA A 94 7.37 -5.84 -12.25
CA ALA A 94 8.68 -5.22 -12.15
C ALA A 94 9.78 -6.20 -12.53
N ALA A 95 10.85 -5.72 -13.19
CA ALA A 95 12.07 -6.51 -13.37
C ALA A 95 12.70 -6.87 -12.01
N ASP A 96 12.63 -5.95 -11.06
CA ASP A 96 13.01 -6.14 -9.67
C ASP A 96 11.91 -5.56 -8.76
N THR A 97 11.28 -6.40 -7.94
CA THR A 97 10.22 -6.01 -6.99
C THR A 97 10.75 -5.20 -5.80
N ALA A 98 12.05 -5.29 -5.52
CA ALA A 98 12.73 -4.43 -4.54
C ALA A 98 13.02 -3.04 -5.10
N SER A 99 12.89 -2.83 -6.42
CA SER A 99 13.17 -1.57 -7.08
C SER A 99 12.38 -0.40 -6.49
N GLU A 100 13.09 0.69 -6.19
CA GLU A 100 12.54 1.96 -5.73
C GLU A 100 11.98 2.86 -6.86
N SER A 101 11.70 2.27 -8.01
CA SER A 101 11.12 3.00 -9.15
C SER A 101 9.86 3.77 -8.72
N LYS A 102 9.68 4.99 -9.24
CA LYS A 102 8.52 5.86 -8.92
C LYS A 102 7.18 5.12 -9.05
N LYS A 103 7.07 4.20 -10.02
CA LYS A 103 5.89 3.35 -10.24
C LYS A 103 5.66 2.32 -9.13
N VAL A 104 6.73 1.66 -8.65
CA VAL A 104 6.64 0.68 -7.56
C VAL A 104 6.28 1.38 -6.25
N ARG A 105 6.89 2.55 -5.96
CA ARG A 105 6.52 3.36 -4.79
C ARG A 105 5.06 3.81 -4.82
N GLU A 106 4.58 4.28 -5.97
CA GLU A 106 3.18 4.70 -6.10
C GLU A 106 2.22 3.50 -6.05
N ALA A 107 2.58 2.35 -6.61
CA ALA A 107 1.82 1.11 -6.48
C ALA A 107 1.67 0.69 -5.02
N ARG A 108 2.78 0.66 -4.26
CA ARG A 108 2.77 0.40 -2.82
C ARG A 108 1.89 1.40 -2.06
N ARG A 109 1.99 2.69 -2.37
CA ARG A 109 1.15 3.74 -1.77
C ARG A 109 -0.34 3.56 -2.02
N LEU A 110 -0.69 2.94 -3.15
CA LEU A 110 -2.09 2.67 -3.52
C LEU A 110 -2.53 1.25 -3.15
N GLY A 111 -1.64 0.43 -2.57
CA GLY A 111 -1.93 -0.97 -2.24
C GLY A 111 -2.04 -1.89 -3.45
N ILE A 112 -1.55 -1.45 -4.62
CA ILE A 112 -1.55 -2.23 -5.85
C ILE A 112 -0.41 -3.25 -5.77
N PRO A 113 -0.69 -4.55 -5.99
CA PRO A 113 0.31 -5.59 -5.88
C PRO A 113 1.39 -5.47 -6.96
N ALA A 114 2.62 -5.84 -6.61
CA ALA A 114 3.77 -5.88 -7.49
C ALA A 114 4.33 -7.31 -7.59
N ALA A 115 4.49 -7.83 -8.80
CA ALA A 115 5.10 -9.14 -9.06
C ALA A 115 6.43 -8.98 -9.82
N SER A 116 7.31 -9.96 -9.68
CA SER A 116 8.50 -10.04 -10.53
C SER A 116 8.10 -10.45 -11.95
N LEU A 117 8.90 -10.10 -12.94
CA LEU A 117 8.67 -10.57 -14.30
C LEU A 117 8.78 -12.09 -14.41
N ALA A 118 9.74 -12.70 -13.72
CA ALA A 118 9.93 -14.15 -13.74
C ALA A 118 8.67 -14.86 -13.22
N ASP A 119 8.13 -14.40 -12.09
CA ASP A 119 6.89 -14.96 -11.53
C ASP A 119 5.70 -14.74 -12.45
N TYR A 120 5.59 -13.55 -13.05
CA TYR A 120 4.54 -13.24 -14.02
C TYR A 120 4.60 -14.20 -15.22
N ARG A 121 5.77 -14.38 -15.85
CA ARG A 121 5.91 -15.25 -17.02
C ARG A 121 5.64 -16.70 -16.63
N ALA A 122 6.19 -17.18 -15.51
CA ALA A 122 5.94 -18.54 -15.03
C ALA A 122 4.45 -18.78 -14.72
N ALA A 123 3.75 -17.77 -14.20
CA ALA A 123 2.32 -17.83 -13.94
C ALA A 123 1.49 -17.84 -15.22
N LEU A 124 1.85 -16.98 -16.19
CA LEU A 124 1.18 -16.86 -17.48
C LEU A 124 1.24 -18.17 -18.27
N HIS A 125 2.42 -18.80 -18.36
CA HIS A 125 2.59 -20.06 -19.09
C HIS A 125 1.90 -21.25 -18.41
N ALA A 126 1.82 -21.25 -17.08
CA ALA A 126 1.17 -22.31 -16.32
C ALA A 126 -0.33 -22.10 -16.11
N GLY A 127 -0.90 -20.96 -16.55
CA GLY A 127 -2.30 -20.63 -16.34
C GLY A 127 -2.69 -20.52 -14.85
N ARG A 128 -1.75 -20.11 -14.00
CA ARG A 128 -1.95 -20.00 -12.54
C ARG A 128 -1.92 -18.55 -12.07
N PRO A 129 -2.44 -18.24 -10.88
CA PRO A 129 -2.28 -16.91 -10.29
C PRO A 129 -0.81 -16.55 -10.11
N VAL A 130 -0.46 -15.29 -10.37
CA VAL A 130 0.88 -14.77 -10.10
C VAL A 130 1.05 -14.50 -8.62
N VAL A 131 2.21 -14.86 -8.08
CA VAL A 131 2.60 -14.48 -6.72
C VAL A 131 3.09 -13.04 -6.77
N ALA A 132 2.44 -12.17 -6.02
CA ALA A 132 2.76 -10.76 -5.95
C ALA A 132 2.91 -10.32 -4.50
N THR A 133 3.58 -9.19 -4.32
CA THR A 133 3.80 -8.56 -3.03
C THR A 133 3.03 -7.26 -3.00
N THR A 134 2.22 -7.07 -1.96
CA THR A 134 1.55 -5.79 -1.68
C THR A 134 1.90 -5.30 -0.29
N VAL A 135 1.83 -4.00 -0.08
CA VAL A 135 1.90 -3.40 1.24
C VAL A 135 0.57 -2.70 1.45
N VAL A 136 -0.08 -2.95 2.57
CA VAL A 136 -1.35 -2.28 2.86
C VAL A 136 -1.04 -0.79 3.03
N PRO A 137 -1.65 0.11 2.24
CA PRO A 137 -1.41 1.54 2.38
C PRO A 137 -2.11 2.01 3.65
N ILE A 138 -1.43 1.88 4.77
CA ILE A 138 -1.96 2.28 6.05
C ILE A 138 -1.61 3.74 6.22
N GLY A 139 -2.65 4.53 6.49
CA GLY A 139 -2.64 5.98 6.32
C GLY A 139 -1.59 6.71 7.17
N VAL A 140 -1.73 8.02 7.30
CA VAL A 140 -0.75 8.83 8.03
C VAL A 140 -0.89 8.65 9.53
N ALA A 141 0.24 8.35 10.20
CA ALA A 141 0.35 8.45 11.65
C ALA A 141 0.00 9.89 12.09
N GLN A 142 -0.87 9.98 13.07
CA GLN A 142 -1.30 11.23 13.71
C GLN A 142 -0.92 11.20 15.17
N VAL A 143 -0.60 12.38 15.70
CA VAL A 143 -0.38 12.62 17.12
C VAL A 143 -1.32 13.71 17.56
N CYS A 144 -2.00 13.50 18.68
CA CYS A 144 -2.85 14.51 19.26
C CYS A 144 -1.96 15.60 19.88
N ILE A 145 -2.15 16.85 19.46
CA ILE A 145 -1.37 17.98 20.00
C ILE A 145 -1.65 18.27 21.47
N GLU A 146 -2.76 17.72 22.00
CA GLU A 146 -3.26 18.07 23.34
C GLU A 146 -2.97 16.97 24.36
N CYS A 147 -3.09 15.69 23.99
CA CYS A 147 -2.86 14.58 24.91
C CYS A 147 -1.70 13.64 24.51
N GLY A 148 -1.03 13.91 23.39
CA GLY A 148 0.06 13.07 22.88
C GLY A 148 -0.37 11.69 22.35
N ALA A 149 -1.65 11.31 22.45
CA ALA A 149 -2.13 10.04 21.92
C ALA A 149 -1.91 9.95 20.41
N SER A 150 -1.39 8.81 19.93
CA SER A 150 -1.13 8.56 18.52
C SER A 150 -2.06 7.51 17.92
N TRP A 151 -2.39 7.67 16.63
CA TRP A 151 -3.25 6.74 15.89
C TRP A 151 -2.93 6.77 14.39
N MET A 152 -3.42 5.77 13.65
CA MET A 152 -3.34 5.72 12.19
C MET A 152 -4.63 6.27 11.58
N ALA A 153 -4.52 7.18 10.61
CA ALA A 153 -5.67 7.74 9.90
C ALA A 153 -5.46 7.69 8.39
N VAL A 154 -6.50 7.35 7.62
CA VAL A 154 -6.45 7.26 6.15
C VAL A 154 -5.91 8.54 5.48
N ARG A 155 -6.09 9.69 6.13
CA ARG A 155 -5.60 11.01 5.70
C ARG A 155 -5.25 11.86 6.92
N ARG A 156 -4.51 12.96 6.72
CA ARG A 156 -4.26 13.91 7.81
C ARG A 156 -5.60 14.46 8.29
N CYS A 157 -5.88 14.26 9.56
CA CYS A 157 -7.11 14.70 10.21
C CYS A 157 -6.78 15.82 11.20
N PRO A 158 -7.79 16.53 11.76
CA PRO A 158 -7.55 17.54 12.77
C PRO A 158 -6.67 17.01 13.89
N SER A 159 -5.85 17.88 14.46
CA SER A 159 -4.80 17.61 15.44
C SER A 159 -5.29 17.04 16.79
N ARG A 160 -6.56 16.66 16.91
CA ARG A 160 -7.20 16.14 18.12
C ARG A 160 -7.73 14.72 17.89
N CYS A 161 -7.35 13.80 18.77
CA CYS A 161 -7.86 12.44 18.74
C CYS A 161 -9.34 12.37 19.14
N VAL A 162 -10.00 11.24 18.87
CA VAL A 162 -11.42 11.03 19.20
C VAL A 162 -11.73 11.25 20.68
N ARG A 163 -10.80 10.94 21.60
CA ARG A 163 -10.96 11.19 23.04
C ARG A 163 -11.11 12.67 23.35
N VAL A 164 -10.21 13.49 22.83
CA VAL A 164 -10.19 14.95 23.05
C VAL A 164 -11.32 15.61 22.26
N ALA A 165 -11.53 15.23 21.00
CA ALA A 165 -12.59 15.77 20.16
C ALA A 165 -14.00 15.42 20.69
N GLY A 166 -14.17 14.25 21.33
CA GLY A 166 -15.40 13.85 21.99
C GLY A 166 -15.69 14.66 23.27
N ALA A 167 -14.66 14.96 24.06
CA ALA A 167 -14.80 15.79 25.26
C ALA A 167 -15.27 17.23 24.94
N VAL A 168 -14.82 17.81 23.82
CA VAL A 168 -15.24 19.14 23.36
C VAL A 168 -16.71 19.16 22.89
N ARG A 169 -17.23 18.05 22.35
CA ARG A 169 -18.64 17.98 21.92
C ARG A 169 -19.62 17.94 23.10
N LEU A 170 -19.23 17.30 24.20
CA LEU A 170 -20.06 17.22 25.41
C LEU A 170 -20.08 18.51 26.23
N SER A 171 -19.16 19.43 25.97
CA SER A 171 -19.05 20.72 26.67
C SER A 171 -19.70 21.89 25.89
N ARG A 172 -20.29 21.63 24.71
CA ARG A 172 -21.01 22.65 23.96
C ARG A 172 -22.43 22.79 24.55
N PRO A 173 -22.80 23.94 25.14
CA PRO A 173 -24.14 24.11 25.69
C PRO A 173 -25.20 24.01 24.58
N PRO A 174 -26.39 23.45 24.87
CA PRO A 174 -27.47 23.40 23.90
C PRO A 174 -27.82 24.81 23.45
N ASN A 175 -27.84 25.00 22.13
CA ASN A 175 -28.16 26.25 21.47
C ASN A 175 -29.54 26.73 21.95
N ARG A 176 -29.61 27.87 22.65
CA ARG A 176 -30.89 28.45 23.11
C ARG A 176 -31.78 28.68 21.89
N SER A 177 -32.90 27.97 21.86
CA SER A 177 -34.00 28.19 20.92
C SER A 177 -34.46 29.65 20.95
N LYS A 178 -34.57 30.26 19.75
CA LYS A 178 -35.13 31.61 19.57
C LYS A 178 -36.58 31.66 20.12
N PRO A 179 -37.01 32.77 20.74
CA PRO A 179 -38.39 32.92 21.19
C PRO A 179 -39.35 33.04 20.00
N VAL A 180 -40.48 32.34 20.09
CA VAL A 180 -41.62 32.41 19.18
C VAL A 180 -42.37 33.73 19.44
N PRO A 181 -42.74 34.52 18.41
CA PRO A 181 -43.52 35.74 18.62
C PRO A 181 -44.98 35.41 18.98
N PRO A 182 -45.63 36.20 19.85
CA PRO A 182 -47.05 36.02 20.16
C PRO A 182 -47.92 36.46 18.98
N SER A 183 -48.89 35.63 18.62
CA SER A 183 -49.97 35.97 17.70
C SER A 183 -50.99 36.87 18.40
N ALA A 184 -51.24 38.05 17.82
CA ALA A 184 -52.45 38.85 17.99
C ALA A 184 -52.77 39.50 16.64
#